data_AF-A0A7S1I215-F1
#
_entry.id   AF-A0A7S1I215-F1
#
_cell.length_a   1.000
_cell.length_b   1.000
_cell.length_c   1.000
_cell.angle_alpha   90.00
_cell.angle_beta   90.00
_cell.angle_gamma   90.00
#
_symmetry.space_group_name_H-M   'P 1'
#
loop_
_entity.id
_entity.type
_entity.pdbx_description
1 polymer ?
#
loop_
_entity_poly.entity_id
_entity_poly.type
_entity_poly.pdbx_seq_one_letter_code
_entity_poly.pdbx_strand_id
1 'polypeptide(L)'
;DETLGVSVQMWSLDVHHLLDTEFAIPYRAHNASWHRYFDPSIGYPTELSIPIHHISQLLTFDFIISNGDRSPNKNNYVAGGCKQRRCLRTRKQPWHPGPPDFVYLDHGMSFYHTAPPRDSPLAKPNAPFCVFRRPIIRRLLELESRAGHHPLTEELMPRVPQAVLPMLSRTVLSSCQTRLDSLLRQVRRCLERWPADTVLVP
;
A
#
# COMPACT_ATOMS: atom_id res chain seq x y z
N ASP A 1 3.35 8.24 37.62
CA ASP A 1 2.72 7.11 36.89
C ASP A 1 3.08 7.20 35.41
N GLU A 2 3.94 6.29 34.96
CA GLU A 2 4.22 6.12 33.54
C GLU A 2 3.09 5.32 32.90
N THR A 3 2.51 5.85 31.82
CA THR A 3 1.49 5.16 31.03
C THR A 3 2.13 4.62 29.76
N LEU A 4 1.90 3.34 29.47
CA LEU A 4 2.40 2.68 28.26
C LEU A 4 1.29 2.64 27.19
N GLY A 5 1.53 3.29 26.06
CA GLY A 5 0.66 3.18 24.87
C GLY A 5 0.99 1.92 24.07
N VAL A 6 -0.03 1.12 23.74
CA VAL A 6 0.12 -0.07 22.88
C VAL A 6 -1.00 -0.14 21.85
N SER A 7 -0.70 -0.75 20.70
CA SER A 7 -1.71 -1.16 19.73
C SER A 7 -2.07 -2.63 19.94
N VAL A 8 -3.36 -2.94 20.10
CA VAL A 8 -3.84 -4.32 20.16
C VAL A 8 -4.56 -4.64 18.85
N GLN A 9 -4.04 -5.61 18.09
CA GLN A 9 -4.64 -6.09 16.85
C GLN A 9 -5.26 -7.48 17.07
N MET A 10 -6.47 -7.69 16.57
CA MET A 10 -7.09 -9.01 16.58
C MET A 10 -6.31 -9.98 15.69
N TRP A 11 -6.11 -11.19 16.20
CA TRP A 11 -5.46 -12.26 15.44
C TRP A 11 -6.28 -12.62 14.20
N SER A 12 -5.66 -12.53 13.04
CA SER A 12 -6.30 -12.90 11.76
C SER A 12 -5.98 -14.35 11.42
N LEU A 13 -7.01 -15.14 11.14
CA LEU A 13 -6.88 -16.56 10.79
C LEU A 13 -6.75 -16.71 9.27
N ASP A 14 -6.09 -17.79 8.84
CA ASP A 14 -5.92 -18.13 7.41
C ASP A 14 -5.21 -17.04 6.58
N VAL A 15 -4.35 -16.26 7.23
CA VAL A 15 -3.49 -15.26 6.59
C VAL A 15 -2.13 -15.87 6.28
N HIS A 16 -1.73 -15.77 5.01
CA HIS A 16 -0.48 -16.32 4.50
C HIS A 16 0.34 -15.20 3.87
N HIS A 17 1.65 -15.37 3.87
CA HIS A 17 2.53 -14.47 3.14
C HIS A 17 2.28 -14.60 1.62
N LEU A 18 2.30 -13.49 0.88
CA LEU A 18 1.96 -13.44 -0.55
C LEU A 18 2.83 -14.38 -1.40
N LEU A 19 4.07 -14.64 -1.00
CA LEU A 19 4.95 -15.59 -1.70
C LEU A 19 4.51 -17.06 -1.58
N ASP A 20 3.70 -17.40 -0.59
CA ASP A 20 3.21 -18.76 -0.36
C ASP A 20 1.82 -18.99 -0.98
N THR A 21 1.31 -18.00 -1.72
CA THR A 21 0.01 -18.05 -2.39
C THR A 21 0.15 -18.12 -3.91
N GLU A 22 -0.97 -18.31 -4.60
CA GLU A 22 -1.05 -18.18 -6.07
C GLU A 22 -0.70 -16.78 -6.59
N PHE A 23 -0.76 -15.76 -5.73
CA PHE A 23 -0.47 -14.36 -6.04
C PHE A 23 1.02 -13.99 -5.97
N ALA A 24 1.90 -14.97 -5.77
CA ALA A 24 3.34 -14.76 -5.67
C ALA A 24 3.90 -14.08 -6.93
N ILE A 25 4.65 -12.98 -6.75
CA ILE A 25 5.28 -12.25 -7.85
C ILE A 25 6.75 -12.66 -7.98
N PRO A 26 7.27 -12.88 -9.20
CA PRO A 26 8.69 -13.14 -9.41
C PRO A 26 9.55 -11.99 -8.90
N TYR A 27 10.53 -12.33 -8.07
CA TYR A 27 11.37 -11.38 -7.35
C TYR A 27 12.80 -11.91 -7.19
N ARG A 28 13.75 -11.00 -7.02
CA ARG A 28 15.13 -11.31 -6.61
C ARG A 28 15.42 -10.64 -5.28
N ALA A 29 15.87 -11.42 -4.30
CA ALA A 29 16.23 -10.94 -2.96
C ALA A 29 17.11 -9.68 -3.01
N HIS A 30 16.78 -8.72 -2.16
CA HIS A 30 17.48 -7.44 -1.99
C HIS A 30 17.64 -6.62 -3.29
N ASN A 31 16.72 -6.79 -4.25
CA ASN A 31 16.76 -6.08 -5.52
C ASN A 31 15.43 -5.34 -5.80
N ALA A 32 15.54 -4.11 -6.30
CA ALA A 32 14.40 -3.28 -6.71
C ALA A 32 13.86 -3.61 -8.12
N SER A 33 14.29 -4.73 -8.73
CA SER A 33 13.92 -5.14 -10.09
C SER A 33 12.42 -5.29 -10.30
N TRP A 34 11.66 -5.58 -9.24
CA TRP A 34 10.21 -5.66 -9.26
C TRP A 34 9.53 -4.30 -9.52
N HIS A 35 10.23 -3.18 -9.36
CA HIS A 35 9.71 -1.85 -9.70
C HIS A 35 9.35 -1.74 -11.18
N ARG A 36 9.99 -2.55 -12.05
CA ARG A 36 9.71 -2.58 -13.49
C ARG A 36 8.26 -2.91 -13.83
N TYR A 37 7.55 -3.61 -12.95
CA TYR A 37 6.15 -3.97 -13.19
C TYR A 37 5.20 -2.77 -13.11
N PHE A 38 5.65 -1.62 -12.61
CA PHE A 38 4.86 -0.38 -12.63
C PHE A 38 5.24 0.53 -13.79
N ASP A 39 6.13 0.09 -14.69
CA ASP A 39 6.53 0.78 -15.91
C ASP A 39 5.63 0.35 -17.08
N PRO A 40 4.76 1.22 -17.61
CA PRO A 40 3.94 0.92 -18.78
C PRO A 40 4.73 0.52 -20.03
N SER A 41 5.98 0.97 -20.18
CA SER A 41 6.82 0.63 -21.33
C SER A 41 7.37 -0.79 -21.28
N ILE A 42 7.42 -1.39 -20.09
CA ILE A 42 7.88 -2.77 -19.86
C ILE A 42 6.68 -3.71 -19.76
N GLY A 43 5.64 -3.28 -19.04
CA GLY A 43 4.45 -4.07 -18.76
C GLY A 43 4.72 -5.25 -17.80
N TYR A 44 3.71 -6.11 -17.67
CA TYR A 44 3.78 -7.34 -16.89
C TYR A 44 2.88 -8.41 -17.51
N PRO A 45 3.21 -9.71 -17.33
CA PRO A 45 2.35 -10.81 -17.73
C PRO A 45 0.94 -10.70 -17.13
N THR A 46 -0.09 -11.10 -17.88
CA THR A 46 -1.51 -10.96 -17.49
C THR A 46 -1.82 -11.71 -16.19
N GLU A 47 -1.18 -12.85 -15.95
CA GLU A 47 -1.30 -13.63 -14.71
C GLU A 47 -0.82 -12.89 -13.46
N LEU A 48 0.00 -11.85 -13.62
CA LEU A 48 0.46 -11.00 -12.52
C LEU A 48 -0.40 -9.75 -12.33
N SER A 49 -1.46 -9.56 -13.11
CA SER A 49 -2.32 -8.37 -13.01
C SER A 49 -2.88 -8.16 -11.60
N ILE A 50 -3.58 -9.16 -11.05
CA ILE A 50 -4.17 -9.11 -9.71
C ILE A 50 -3.14 -8.74 -8.63
N PRO A 51 -2.01 -9.46 -8.47
CA PRO A 51 -1.05 -9.11 -7.43
C PRO A 51 -0.31 -7.78 -7.68
N ILE A 52 -0.04 -7.39 -8.93
CA ILE A 52 0.57 -6.09 -9.24
C ILE A 52 -0.39 -4.94 -8.93
N HIS A 53 -1.66 -5.08 -9.28
CA HIS A 53 -2.71 -4.12 -8.97
C HIS A 53 -2.84 -3.96 -7.45
N HIS A 54 -2.83 -5.06 -6.71
CA HIS A 54 -2.82 -5.03 -5.25
C HIS A 54 -1.61 -4.30 -4.67
N ILE A 55 -0.39 -4.68 -5.07
CA ILE A 55 0.84 -4.06 -4.57
C ILE A 55 0.88 -2.57 -4.94
N SER A 56 0.39 -2.20 -6.13
CA SER A 56 0.25 -0.79 -6.50
C SER A 56 -0.63 -0.02 -5.51
N GLN A 57 -1.77 -0.59 -5.10
CA GLN A 57 -2.63 0.00 -4.08
C GLN A 57 -1.89 0.19 -2.75
N LEU A 58 -1.22 -0.88 -2.31
CA LEU A 58 -0.56 -0.89 -1.02
C LEU A 58 0.61 0.08 -0.99
N LEU A 59 1.41 0.15 -2.05
CA LEU A 59 2.50 1.13 -2.16
C LEU A 59 1.98 2.56 -2.24
N THR A 60 0.84 2.78 -2.87
CA THR A 60 0.17 4.09 -2.87
C THR A 60 -0.20 4.50 -1.45
N PHE A 61 -0.79 3.59 -0.68
CA PHE A 61 -1.14 3.81 0.71
C PHE A 61 0.10 4.01 1.60
N ASP A 62 1.07 3.10 1.53
CA ASP A 62 2.33 3.11 2.27
C ASP A 62 3.14 4.38 1.99
N PHE A 63 3.13 4.88 0.75
CA PHE A 63 3.77 6.14 0.39
C PHE A 63 3.16 7.32 1.16
N ILE A 64 1.83 7.39 1.26
CA ILE A 64 1.13 8.47 1.96
C ILE A 64 1.44 8.44 3.47
N ILE A 65 1.46 7.26 4.10
CA ILE A 65 1.73 7.09 5.53
C ILE A 65 3.22 6.95 5.87
N SER A 66 4.09 7.01 4.86
CA SER A 66 5.54 6.84 4.97
C SER A 66 5.97 5.48 5.56
N ASN A 67 5.29 4.40 5.18
CA ASN A 67 5.76 3.06 5.48
C ASN A 67 6.81 2.63 4.45
N GLY A 68 8.07 2.53 4.89
CA GLY A 68 9.18 2.07 4.07
C GLY A 68 9.39 0.56 4.05
N ASP A 69 8.66 -0.18 4.87
CA ASP A 69 8.94 -1.59 5.13
C ASP A 69 8.13 -2.55 4.25
N ARG A 70 7.93 -2.21 2.97
CA ARG A 70 7.13 -3.00 2.02
C ARG A 70 7.92 -3.41 0.79
N SER A 71 7.81 -4.68 0.41
CA SER A 71 8.25 -5.21 -0.89
C SER A 71 7.45 -6.46 -1.24
N PRO A 72 7.37 -6.93 -2.50
CA PRO A 72 6.55 -8.10 -2.86
C PRO A 72 6.80 -9.36 -2.01
N ASN A 73 7.98 -9.47 -1.40
CA ASN A 73 8.40 -10.58 -0.55
C ASN A 73 8.48 -10.22 0.94
N LYS A 74 8.06 -9.03 1.35
CA LYS A 74 8.08 -8.59 2.75
C LYS A 74 6.77 -7.91 3.09
N ASN A 75 6.16 -8.37 4.19
CA ASN A 75 4.96 -7.78 4.76
C ASN A 75 3.79 -7.71 3.74
N ASN A 76 3.66 -8.67 2.83
CA ASN A 76 2.49 -8.74 1.94
C ASN A 76 1.72 -10.02 2.26
N TYR A 77 0.41 -9.90 2.44
CA TYR A 77 -0.40 -10.98 3.00
C TYR A 77 -1.70 -11.19 2.24
N VAL A 78 -2.14 -12.44 2.21
CA VAL A 78 -3.38 -12.89 1.57
C VAL A 78 -4.11 -13.80 2.54
N ALA A 79 -5.39 -13.55 2.76
CA ALA A 79 -6.29 -14.46 3.45
C ALA A 79 -6.83 -15.50 2.45
N GLY A 80 -6.81 -16.80 2.81
CA GLY A 80 -7.41 -17.87 2.00
C GLY A 80 -6.64 -18.35 0.76
N GLY A 81 -5.56 -17.67 0.34
CA GLY A 81 -4.85 -17.94 -0.93
C GLY A 81 -3.79 -19.04 -0.92
N CYS A 82 -3.79 -19.94 0.05
CA CYS A 82 -2.68 -20.86 0.29
C CYS A 82 -2.39 -21.86 -0.86
N LYS A 83 -1.11 -22.02 -1.24
CA LYS A 83 -0.63 -23.20 -1.99
C LYS A 83 -0.49 -24.41 -1.06
N GLN A 84 -1.30 -25.46 -1.28
CA GLN A 84 -1.48 -26.66 -0.44
C GLN A 84 -0.22 -27.27 0.20
N ARG A 85 0.97 -27.19 -0.44
CA ARG A 85 2.22 -27.78 0.07
C ARG A 85 2.91 -26.96 1.17
N ARG A 86 2.67 -25.66 1.28
CA ARG A 86 3.38 -24.77 2.24
C ARG A 86 2.58 -24.40 3.46
N CYS A 87 1.26 -24.38 3.37
CA CYS A 87 0.40 -24.14 4.52
C CYS A 87 -0.13 -25.47 5.02
N LEU A 88 0.76 -26.21 5.68
CA LEU A 88 0.39 -27.41 6.43
C LEU A 88 -0.48 -26.95 7.61
N ARG A 89 -1.80 -27.04 7.41
CA ARG A 89 -2.81 -26.73 8.42
C ARG A 89 -2.61 -27.61 9.65
N THR A 90 -2.66 -26.99 10.83
CA THR A 90 -3.18 -27.72 11.99
C THR A 90 -4.70 -27.83 11.82
N ARG A 91 -5.30 -29.00 12.08
CA ARG A 91 -6.72 -29.31 11.83
C ARG A 91 -7.75 -28.35 12.46
N LYS A 92 -7.33 -27.36 13.27
CA LYS A 92 -8.19 -26.53 14.12
C LYS A 92 -8.46 -25.11 13.62
N GLN A 93 -7.86 -24.67 12.50
CA GLN A 93 -8.07 -23.29 12.04
C GLN A 93 -9.26 -23.17 11.06
N PRO A 94 -10.20 -22.25 11.32
CA PRO A 94 -11.30 -21.95 10.40
C PRO A 94 -10.75 -21.32 9.11
N TRP A 95 -11.47 -21.56 8.01
CA TRP A 95 -11.12 -21.07 6.68
C TRP A 95 -11.59 -19.63 6.49
N HIS A 96 -10.85 -18.85 5.70
CA HIS A 96 -11.38 -17.63 5.12
C HIS A 96 -12.57 -17.96 4.22
N PRO A 97 -13.76 -17.37 4.45
CA PRO A 97 -14.92 -17.62 3.61
C PRO A 97 -14.76 -16.94 2.25
N GLY A 98 -15.01 -17.67 1.16
CA GLY A 98 -15.00 -17.11 -0.19
C GLY A 98 -13.63 -17.08 -0.86
N PRO A 99 -13.47 -16.31 -1.96
CA PRO A 99 -12.20 -16.22 -2.68
C PRO A 99 -11.12 -15.58 -1.80
N PRO A 100 -9.83 -15.82 -2.10
CA PRO A 100 -8.75 -15.15 -1.41
C PRO A 100 -8.85 -13.64 -1.51
N ASP A 101 -8.48 -12.95 -0.43
CA ASP A 101 -8.43 -11.49 -0.40
C ASP A 101 -7.11 -11.01 0.20
N PHE A 102 -6.67 -9.83 -0.19
CA PHE A 102 -5.42 -9.29 0.30
C PHE A 102 -5.62 -8.52 1.61
N VAL A 103 -4.66 -8.66 2.53
CA VAL A 103 -4.76 -8.06 3.87
C VAL A 103 -3.60 -7.09 4.10
N TYR A 104 -3.94 -5.88 4.56
CA TYR A 104 -2.98 -4.84 4.86
C TYR A 104 -2.53 -4.89 6.33
N LEU A 105 -1.40 -5.56 6.58
CA LEU A 105 -0.78 -5.71 7.91
C LEU A 105 0.59 -5.02 7.96
N ASP A 106 1.23 -5.04 9.13
CA ASP A 106 2.60 -4.55 9.36
C ASP A 106 2.85 -3.09 8.97
N HIS A 107 1.95 -2.20 9.41
CA HIS A 107 2.14 -0.75 9.32
C HIS A 107 2.91 -0.17 10.51
N GLY A 108 3.53 -1.01 11.34
CA GLY A 108 4.26 -0.59 12.54
C GLY A 108 5.40 0.39 12.25
N MET A 109 5.89 0.45 11.00
CA MET A 109 6.93 1.35 10.49
C MET A 109 6.40 2.64 9.84
N SER A 110 5.11 2.95 10.01
CA SER A 110 4.47 4.14 9.46
C SER A 110 4.55 5.33 10.42
N PHE A 111 4.39 6.55 9.90
CA PHE A 111 4.29 7.78 10.70
C PHE A 111 5.50 8.11 11.59
N TYR A 112 6.69 7.55 11.32
CA TYR A 112 7.93 7.97 12.01
C TYR A 112 8.65 9.12 11.31
N HIS A 113 8.35 9.38 10.04
CA HIS A 113 9.10 10.30 9.21
C HIS A 113 8.20 11.23 8.38
N THR A 114 8.70 12.44 8.14
CA THR A 114 8.09 13.42 7.24
C THR A 114 8.51 13.16 5.78
N ALA A 115 9.71 12.63 5.57
CA ALA A 115 10.23 12.28 4.26
C ALA A 115 9.45 11.11 3.61
N PRO A 116 9.41 11.02 2.27
CA PRO A 116 8.91 9.82 1.59
C PRO A 116 9.73 8.56 1.91
N PRO A 117 9.12 7.36 1.84
CA PRO A 117 9.81 6.10 2.11
C PRO A 117 10.86 5.82 1.01
N ARG A 118 12.14 5.82 1.37
CA ARG A 118 13.29 5.77 0.42
C ARG A 118 13.26 4.58 -0.54
N ASP A 119 12.79 3.43 -0.07
CA ASP A 119 12.76 2.20 -0.85
C ASP A 119 11.54 2.08 -1.75
N SER A 120 10.53 2.95 -1.57
CA SER A 120 9.35 2.98 -2.43
C SER A 120 9.71 3.43 -3.84
N PRO A 121 9.18 2.78 -4.90
CA PRO A 121 9.31 3.28 -6.27
C PRO A 121 8.69 4.67 -6.44
N LEU A 122 7.69 5.04 -5.64
CA LEU A 122 7.04 6.35 -5.69
C LEU A 122 7.92 7.49 -5.13
N ALA A 123 8.93 7.17 -4.32
CA ALA A 123 9.85 8.17 -3.77
C ALA A 123 10.99 8.53 -4.74
N LYS A 124 11.09 7.84 -5.88
CA LYS A 124 12.20 7.99 -6.83
C LYS A 124 11.72 8.82 -8.03
N PRO A 125 12.23 10.05 -8.25
CA PRO A 125 11.74 10.95 -9.31
C PRO A 125 11.82 10.36 -10.72
N ASN A 126 12.81 9.49 -10.96
CA ASN A 126 13.07 8.83 -12.25
C ASN A 126 12.55 7.39 -12.29
N ALA A 127 11.91 6.89 -11.23
CA ALA A 127 11.38 5.54 -11.27
C ALA A 127 10.11 5.50 -12.11
N PRO A 128 9.97 4.50 -13.00
CA PRO A 128 8.81 4.38 -13.84
C PRO A 128 7.66 3.73 -13.05
N PHE A 129 7.03 4.48 -12.15
CA PHE A 129 5.81 4.06 -11.48
C PHE A 129 4.63 4.83 -12.07
N CYS A 130 3.88 4.17 -12.93
CA CYS A 130 2.72 4.70 -13.62
C CYS A 130 1.56 3.69 -13.69
N VAL A 131 1.52 2.68 -12.82
CA VAL A 131 0.39 1.74 -12.73
C VAL A 131 -0.25 1.93 -11.36
N PHE A 132 -1.47 2.47 -11.33
CA PHE A 132 -2.23 2.82 -10.14
C PHE A 132 -3.63 2.20 -10.17
N ARG A 133 -4.11 1.74 -9.01
CA ARG A 133 -5.51 1.31 -8.87
C ARG A 133 -6.45 2.49 -9.07
N ARG A 134 -7.37 2.37 -10.02
CA ARG A 134 -8.34 3.42 -10.35
C ARG A 134 -9.24 3.81 -9.17
N PRO A 135 -9.77 2.88 -8.34
CA PRO A 135 -10.65 3.27 -7.24
C PRO A 135 -9.97 4.20 -6.22
N ILE A 136 -8.74 3.88 -5.81
CA ILE A 136 -8.00 4.70 -4.83
C ILE A 136 -7.62 6.06 -5.43
N ILE A 137 -7.13 6.11 -6.67
CA ILE A 137 -6.73 7.39 -7.29
C ILE A 137 -7.93 8.29 -7.51
N ARG A 138 -9.07 7.76 -7.97
CA ARG A 138 -10.30 8.55 -8.08
C ARG A 138 -10.69 9.15 -6.74
N ARG A 139 -10.67 8.35 -5.68
CA ARG A 139 -10.99 8.83 -4.33
C ARG A 139 -10.01 9.90 -3.84
N LEU A 140 -8.73 9.76 -4.15
CA LEU A 140 -7.72 10.75 -3.78
C LEU A 140 -7.87 12.07 -4.55
N LEU A 141 -8.21 12.02 -5.84
CA LEU A 141 -8.53 13.21 -6.63
C LEU A 141 -9.81 13.91 -6.13
N GLU A 142 -10.84 13.15 -5.75
CA GLU A 142 -12.04 13.68 -5.11
C GLU A 142 -11.76 14.34 -3.76
N LEU A 143 -10.76 13.86 -3.02
CA LEU A 143 -10.35 14.49 -1.76
C LEU A 143 -9.59 15.79 -2.04
N GLU A 144 -8.65 15.78 -2.99
CA GLU A 144 -7.87 16.97 -3.39
C GLU A 144 -8.76 18.09 -3.94
N SER A 145 -9.89 17.78 -4.58
CA SER A 145 -10.82 18.78 -5.13
C SER A 145 -11.70 19.48 -4.09
N ARG A 146 -11.70 19.02 -2.83
CA ARG A 146 -12.48 19.64 -1.76
C ARG A 146 -11.86 20.97 -1.33
N ALA A 147 -12.71 21.91 -0.93
CA ALA A 147 -12.25 23.16 -0.33
C ALA A 147 -11.52 22.88 1.00
N GLY A 148 -10.32 23.41 1.15
CA GLY A 148 -9.45 23.19 2.33
C GLY A 148 -7.98 23.35 1.95
N HIS A 149 -7.11 23.60 2.94
CA HIS A 149 -5.67 23.66 2.70
C HIS A 149 -5.04 22.27 2.80
N HIS A 150 -5.64 21.34 3.57
CA HIS A 150 -5.14 19.99 3.80
C HIS A 150 -6.27 18.95 3.85
N PRO A 151 -6.96 18.69 2.71
CA PRO A 151 -8.17 17.87 2.68
C PRO A 151 -7.96 16.44 3.22
N LEU A 152 -6.79 15.83 3.04
CA LEU A 152 -6.51 14.52 3.60
C LEU A 152 -6.42 14.57 5.13
N THR A 153 -5.71 15.55 5.67
CA THR A 153 -5.57 15.72 7.13
C THR A 153 -6.91 16.06 7.75
N GLU A 154 -7.68 16.96 7.13
CA GLU A 154 -9.03 17.34 7.57
C GLU A 154 -10.01 16.15 7.56
N GLU A 155 -9.87 15.25 6.59
CA GLU A 155 -10.68 14.02 6.47
C GLU A 155 -10.24 12.94 7.49
N LEU A 156 -8.97 12.87 7.86
CA LEU A 156 -8.43 11.88 8.80
C LEU A 156 -8.64 12.28 10.25
N MET A 157 -8.38 13.55 10.61
CA MET A 157 -8.32 14.01 12.00
C MET A 157 -9.58 13.69 12.82
N PRO A 158 -10.81 13.87 12.31
CA PRO A 158 -12.03 13.54 13.06
C PRO A 158 -12.23 12.03 13.30
N ARG A 159 -11.52 11.17 12.57
CA ARG A 159 -11.63 9.69 12.66
C ARG A 159 -10.56 9.07 13.54
N VAL A 160 -9.51 9.81 13.87
CA VAL A 160 -8.48 9.32 14.78
C VAL A 160 -9.03 9.33 16.21
N PRO A 161 -8.99 8.21 16.95
CA PRO A 161 -9.43 8.19 18.34
C PRO A 161 -8.66 9.23 19.18
N GLN A 162 -9.37 9.95 20.05
CA GLN A 162 -8.76 11.00 20.88
C GLN A 162 -7.58 10.49 21.71
N ALA A 163 -7.62 9.23 22.15
CA ALA A 163 -6.55 8.59 22.90
C ALA A 163 -5.26 8.36 22.08
N VAL A 164 -5.36 8.34 20.74
CA VAL A 164 -4.23 8.13 19.82
C VAL A 164 -3.63 9.46 19.37
N LEU A 165 -4.39 10.56 19.38
CA LEU A 165 -3.91 11.87 18.92
C LEU A 165 -2.60 12.33 19.58
N PRO A 166 -2.36 12.15 20.90
CA PRO A 166 -1.09 12.50 21.52
C PRO A 166 0.11 11.68 21.00
N MET A 167 -0.15 10.50 20.45
CA MET A 167 0.88 9.61 19.89
C MET A 167 1.23 9.97 18.43
N LEU A 168 0.42 10.82 17.78
CA LEU A 168 0.63 11.23 16.40
C LEU A 168 1.21 12.65 16.32
N SER A 169 2.35 12.77 15.67
CA SER A 169 2.92 14.08 15.38
C SER A 169 2.07 14.81 14.34
N ARG A 170 1.61 16.02 14.67
CA ARG A 170 0.89 16.91 13.74
C ARG A 170 1.69 17.16 12.46
N THR A 171 3.01 17.32 12.58
CA THR A 171 3.92 17.51 11.45
C THR A 171 4.00 16.28 10.56
N VAL A 172 3.97 15.09 11.15
CA VAL A 172 3.93 13.83 10.38
C VAL A 172 2.60 13.69 9.65
N LEU A 173 1.49 14.02 10.31
CA LEU A 173 0.16 13.98 9.71
C LEU A 173 -0.01 15.00 8.58
N SER A 174 0.52 16.21 8.73
CA SER A 174 0.50 17.19 7.63
C SER A 174 1.40 16.75 6.47
N SER A 175 2.50 16.03 6.75
CA SER A 175 3.35 15.46 5.71
C SER A 175 2.64 14.39 4.86
N CYS A 176 1.57 13.75 5.36
CA CYS A 176 0.72 12.90 4.53
C CYS A 176 0.08 13.67 3.38
N GLN A 177 -0.35 14.92 3.61
CA GLN A 177 -0.88 15.78 2.54
C GLN A 177 0.22 16.09 1.51
N THR A 178 1.41 16.49 1.94
CA THR A 178 2.53 16.75 1.02
C THR A 178 2.87 15.54 0.15
N ARG A 179 2.80 14.32 0.73
CA ARG A 179 3.01 13.07 -0.01
C ARG A 179 1.85 12.76 -0.95
N LEU A 180 0.60 13.01 -0.55
CA LEU A 180 -0.56 12.93 -1.44
C LEU A 180 -0.38 13.86 -2.66
N ASP A 181 0.00 15.12 -2.45
CA ASP A 181 0.18 16.07 -3.55
C ASP A 181 1.29 15.61 -4.51
N SER A 182 2.38 15.05 -3.97
CA SER A 182 3.46 14.48 -4.78
C SER A 182 3.00 13.28 -5.59
N LEU A 183 2.22 12.38 -4.98
CA LEU A 183 1.63 11.22 -5.65
C LEU A 183 0.71 11.68 -6.79
N LEU A 184 -0.19 12.63 -6.55
CA LEU A 184 -1.14 13.09 -7.57
C LEU A 184 -0.45 13.86 -8.71
N ARG A 185 0.63 14.61 -8.42
CA ARG A 185 1.50 15.16 -9.48
C ARG A 185 2.13 14.06 -10.34
N GLN A 186 2.56 12.96 -9.73
CA GLN A 186 3.08 11.82 -10.48
C GLN A 186 2.01 11.14 -11.33
N VAL A 187 0.82 10.90 -10.78
CA VAL A 187 -0.32 10.35 -11.53
C VAL A 187 -0.64 11.21 -12.76
N ARG A 188 -0.72 12.54 -12.61
CA ARG A 188 -0.97 13.47 -13.72
C ARG A 188 0.10 13.36 -14.81
N ARG A 189 1.39 13.37 -14.44
CA ARG A 189 2.50 13.17 -15.40
C ARG A 189 2.41 11.82 -16.13
N CYS A 190 1.97 10.78 -15.45
CA CYS A 190 1.74 9.47 -16.08
C CYS A 190 0.59 9.53 -17.09
N LEU A 191 -0.52 10.20 -16.76
CA LEU A 191 -1.68 10.38 -17.64
C LEU A 191 -1.40 11.28 -18.85
N GLU A 192 -0.45 12.21 -18.75
CA GLU A 192 0.04 13.00 -19.89
C GLU A 192 0.83 12.14 -20.89
N ARG A 193 1.46 11.06 -20.42
CA ARG A 193 2.37 10.23 -21.22
C ARG A 193 1.73 8.93 -21.73
N TRP A 194 0.78 8.37 -21.00
CA TRP A 194 0.22 7.04 -21.26
C TRP A 194 -1.31 7.07 -21.26
N PRO A 195 -1.97 6.16 -22.01
CA PRO A 195 -3.42 6.03 -21.97
C PRO A 195 -3.96 5.81 -20.55
N ALA A 196 -5.13 6.37 -20.25
CA ALA A 196 -5.72 6.32 -18.92
C ALA A 196 -5.93 4.88 -18.40
N ASP A 197 -6.32 3.93 -19.27
CA ASP A 197 -6.50 2.52 -18.87
C ASP A 197 -5.18 1.78 -18.60
N THR A 198 -4.05 2.30 -19.10
CA THR A 198 -2.73 1.80 -18.76
C THR A 198 -2.28 2.32 -17.39
N VAL A 199 -2.62 3.57 -17.08
CA VAL A 199 -2.22 4.22 -15.82
C VAL A 199 -3.14 3.86 -14.66
N LEU A 200 -4.44 3.84 -14.91
CA LEU A 200 -5.50 3.64 -13.93
C LEU A 200 -6.13 2.28 -14.17
N VAL A 201 -5.46 1.23 -13.70
CA VAL A 201 -5.94 -0.15 -13.80
C VAL A 201 -7.21 -0.34 -12.95
N PRO A 202 -8.06 -1.35 -13.24
CA PRO A 202 -9.24 -1.65 -12.43
C PRO A 202 -8.93 -1.73 -10.94
#